data_AF-A0A8C2PQD9-F1
#
_entry.id   AF-A0A8C2PQD9-F1
#
_cell.length_a   1.000
_cell.length_b   1.000
_cell.length_c   1.000
_cell.angle_alpha   90.00
_cell.angle_beta   90.00
_cell.angle_gamma   90.00
#
_symmetry.space_group_name_H-M   'P 1'
#
loop_
_entity.id
_entity.type
_entity.pdbx_description
1 polymer ?
#
loop_
_entity_poly.entity_id
_entity_poly.type
_entity_poly.pdbx_seq_one_letter_code
_entity_poly.pdbx_strand_id
1 'polypeptide(L)'
;MRAVRFDVHDVTLHTDAIHRGGGQIIPTARRVLYACQLTAEPRLMEPVYLVEIQCPEQVVGGIYGVLNRKRGHVFEESQVMGTPMFVVKAFLPHVFLLCPPLCHTTKVQRKQCGSDSFEIHLIVNTRVNKSDS
;
A
#
# COMPACT_ATOMS: atom_id res chain seq x y z
N MET A 1 -0.29 1.58 9.55
CA MET A 1 -0.22 0.17 9.11
C MET A 1 -1.46 -0.11 8.29
N ARG A 2 -1.34 -0.77 7.14
CA ARG A 2 -2.47 -1.11 6.26
C ARG A 2 -2.57 -2.63 6.17
N ALA A 3 -3.79 -3.17 6.17
CA ALA A 3 -4.04 -4.60 6.18
C ALA A 3 -3.19 -5.32 7.23
N VAL A 4 -3.32 -4.96 8.52
CA VAL A 4 -2.69 -5.69 9.61
C VAL A 4 -3.77 -6.05 10.61
N ARG A 5 -3.82 -7.33 10.97
CA ARG A 5 -4.70 -7.86 11.99
C ARG A 5 -3.89 -8.12 13.25
N PHE A 6 -4.36 -7.61 14.38
CA PHE A 6 -3.75 -7.86 15.69
C PHE A 6 -4.69 -8.75 16.48
N ASP A 7 -4.24 -9.96 16.80
CA ASP A 7 -4.96 -10.87 17.68
C ASP A 7 -4.27 -10.85 19.06
N VAL A 8 -5.03 -10.55 20.11
CA VAL A 8 -4.55 -10.53 21.50
C VAL A 8 -4.81 -11.88 22.13
N HIS A 9 -3.76 -12.62 22.47
CA HIS A 9 -3.89 -13.98 23.00
C HIS A 9 -3.86 -14.06 24.52
N ASP A 10 -3.05 -13.22 25.18
CA ASP A 10 -2.88 -13.25 26.63
C ASP A 10 -2.66 -11.85 27.19
N VAL A 11 -3.27 -11.57 28.35
CA VAL A 11 -3.19 -10.27 29.03
C VAL A 11 -3.12 -10.47 30.54
N THR A 12 -1.97 -10.12 31.13
CA THR A 12 -1.80 -10.07 32.58
C THR A 12 -2.01 -8.65 33.08
N LEU A 13 -3.04 -8.42 33.91
CA LEU A 13 -3.37 -7.11 34.48
C LEU A 13 -3.16 -7.08 35.99
N HIS A 14 -2.77 -5.92 36.51
CA HIS A 14 -2.76 -5.66 37.94
C HIS A 14 -4.20 -5.67 38.50
N THR A 15 -4.40 -6.20 39.70
CA THR A 15 -5.71 -6.34 40.36
C THR A 15 -6.38 -4.98 40.61
N ASP A 16 -5.57 -3.99 41.01
CA ASP A 16 -6.06 -2.65 41.35
C ASP A 16 -6.21 -1.71 40.16
N ALA A 17 -7.33 -0.98 40.14
CA ALA A 17 -7.69 -0.09 39.04
C ALA A 17 -6.72 1.09 38.84
N ILE A 18 -6.01 1.49 39.89
CA ILE A 18 -5.05 2.61 39.88
C ILE A 18 -3.77 2.30 39.08
N HIS A 19 -3.41 1.01 38.98
CA HIS A 19 -2.19 0.53 38.30
C HIS A 19 -2.46 0.01 36.88
N ARG A 20 -3.68 0.22 36.38
CA ARG A 20 -4.08 -0.05 34.98
C ARG A 20 -4.57 1.21 34.28
N GLY A 21 -4.08 2.37 34.73
CA GLY A 21 -4.40 3.66 34.13
C GLY A 21 -3.97 3.72 32.66
N GLY A 22 -4.71 4.48 31.84
CA GLY A 22 -4.41 4.63 30.41
C GLY A 22 -2.97 5.10 30.14
N GLY A 23 -2.40 5.91 31.03
CA GLY A 23 -1.00 6.34 30.95
C GLY A 23 0.04 5.21 31.02
N GLN A 24 -0.31 4.06 31.61
CA GLN A 24 0.57 2.88 31.68
C GLN A 24 0.29 1.87 30.57
N ILE A 25 -0.98 1.71 30.18
CA ILE A 25 -1.40 0.75 29.13
C ILE A 25 -1.09 1.27 27.72
N ILE A 26 -1.34 2.55 27.43
CA ILE A 26 -1.17 3.10 26.08
C ILE A 26 0.28 2.99 25.59
N PRO A 27 1.33 3.39 26.35
CA PRO A 27 2.70 3.28 25.86
C PRO A 27 3.18 1.84 25.74
N THR A 28 2.72 0.94 26.62
CA THR A 28 3.08 -0.49 26.56
C THR A 28 2.41 -1.18 25.38
N ALA A 29 1.11 -0.98 25.17
CA ALA A 29 0.39 -1.50 24.01
C ALA A 29 1.00 -1.00 22.69
N ARG A 30 1.34 0.29 22.58
CA ARG A 30 1.97 0.84 21.37
C ARG A 30 3.33 0.20 21.07
N ARG A 31 4.16 -0.03 22.10
CA ARG A 31 5.46 -0.72 21.93
C ARG A 31 5.27 -2.15 21.44
N VAL A 32 4.28 -2.84 21.98
CA VAL A 32 3.97 -4.22 21.58
C VAL A 32 3.51 -4.27 20.13
N LEU A 33 2.62 -3.38 19.70
CA LEU A 33 2.19 -3.32 18.29
C LEU A 33 3.37 -3.08 17.33
N TYR A 34 4.34 -2.25 17.71
CA TYR A 34 5.56 -2.05 16.92
C TYR A 34 6.47 -3.28 16.91
N ALA A 35 6.66 -3.95 18.05
CA ALA A 35 7.43 -5.18 18.12
C ALA A 35 6.81 -6.28 17.25
N CYS A 36 5.48 -6.44 17.31
CA CYS A 36 4.73 -7.36 16.48
C CYS A 36 4.89 -7.00 14.99
N GLN A 37 4.82 -5.73 14.62
CA GLN A 37 5.07 -5.33 13.23
C GLN A 37 6.47 -5.73 12.74
N LEU A 38 7.51 -5.62 13.58
CA LEU A 38 8.87 -6.01 13.21
C LEU A 38 9.03 -7.52 13.05
N THR A 39 8.33 -8.32 13.87
CA THR A 39 8.32 -9.79 13.73
C THR A 39 7.57 -10.28 12.50
N ALA A 40 6.71 -9.45 11.91
CA ALA A 40 5.86 -9.78 10.77
C ALA A 40 6.50 -9.53 9.38
N GLU A 41 7.81 -9.32 9.30
CA GLU A 41 8.51 -8.96 8.06
C GLU A 41 7.83 -7.76 7.34
N PRO A 42 7.86 -6.56 7.95
CA PRO A 42 7.12 -5.43 7.41
C PRO A 42 7.67 -5.02 6.05
N ARG A 43 6.79 -4.83 5.07
CA ARG A 43 7.13 -4.33 3.72
C ARG A 43 6.56 -2.94 3.49
N LEU A 44 7.28 -2.13 2.71
CA LEU A 44 6.79 -0.84 2.25
C LEU A 44 5.85 -1.05 1.06
N MET A 45 4.66 -0.49 1.14
CA MET A 45 3.69 -0.48 0.04
C MET A 45 3.84 0.83 -0.72
N GLU A 46 4.33 0.76 -1.96
CA GLU A 46 4.38 1.90 -2.85
C GLU A 46 2.99 2.21 -3.43
N PRO A 47 2.59 3.49 -3.54
CA PRO A 47 1.36 3.84 -4.23
C PRO A 47 1.50 3.60 -5.74
N VAL A 48 0.56 2.87 -6.32
CA VAL A 48 0.48 2.57 -7.75
C VAL A 48 -0.67 3.37 -8.36
N TYR A 49 -0.41 4.04 -9.48
CA TYR A 49 -1.41 4.79 -10.24
C TYR A 49 -2.00 3.93 -11.34
N LEU A 50 -3.30 4.14 -11.60
CA LEU A 50 -3.95 3.62 -12.79
C LEU A 50 -3.96 4.74 -13.82
N VAL A 51 -3.15 4.59 -14.84
CA VAL A 51 -3.04 5.57 -15.92
C VAL A 51 -3.87 5.08 -17.09
N GLU A 52 -4.76 5.93 -17.58
CA GLU A 52 -5.47 5.74 -18.83
C GLU A 52 -4.86 6.70 -19.87
N ILE A 53 -4.28 6.13 -20.91
CA ILE A 53 -3.58 6.86 -21.97
C ILE A 53 -4.40 6.74 -23.24
N GLN A 54 -4.85 7.86 -23.78
CA GLN A 54 -5.55 7.91 -25.06
C GLN A 54 -4.60 8.49 -26.11
N CYS A 55 -4.18 7.70 -27.10
CA CYS A 55 -3.18 8.14 -28.07
C CYS A 55 -3.46 7.58 -29.48
N PRO A 56 -3.04 8.27 -30.54
CA PRO A 56 -3.13 7.74 -31.90
C PRO A 56 -2.14 6.58 -32.11
N GLU A 57 -2.47 5.66 -33.01
CA GLU A 57 -1.68 4.43 -33.29
C GLU A 57 -0.19 4.68 -33.54
N GLN A 58 0.12 5.78 -34.24
CA GLN A 58 1.48 6.18 -34.60
C GLN A 58 2.41 6.38 -33.40
N VAL A 59 1.86 6.71 -32.23
CA VAL A 59 2.62 7.07 -31.01
C VAL A 59 2.60 5.93 -29.97
N VAL A 60 1.80 4.89 -30.19
CA VAL A 60 1.62 3.76 -29.26
C VAL A 60 2.95 3.05 -28.95
N GLY A 61 3.81 2.85 -29.96
CA GLY A 61 5.14 2.24 -29.76
C GLY A 61 6.04 3.07 -28.83
N GLY A 62 5.97 4.40 -28.90
CA GLY A 62 6.71 5.29 -28.01
C GLY A 62 6.26 5.19 -26.55
N ILE A 63 4.96 5.01 -26.33
CA ILE A 63 4.34 4.87 -25.01
C ILE A 63 4.83 3.57 -24.36
N TYR A 64 4.76 2.44 -25.06
CA TYR A 64 5.30 1.16 -24.58
C TYR A 64 6.77 1.26 -24.17
N GLY A 65 7.60 1.98 -24.92
CA GLY A 65 9.00 2.24 -24.57
C GLY A 65 9.19 3.08 -23.30
N VAL A 66 8.27 3.98 -22.98
CA VAL A 66 8.29 4.75 -21.73
C VAL A 66 7.75 3.91 -20.57
N LEU A 67 6.69 3.13 -20.77
CA LEU A 67 6.12 2.27 -19.73
C LEU A 67 7.14 1.21 -19.28
N ASN A 68 7.82 0.55 -20.20
CA ASN A 68 8.79 -0.49 -19.86
C ASN A 68 9.98 0.09 -19.06
N ARG A 69 10.46 1.30 -19.42
CA ARG A 69 11.49 2.01 -18.66
C ARG A 69 11.06 2.38 -17.24
N LYS A 70 9.77 2.62 -17.03
CA LYS A 70 9.19 3.03 -15.73
C LYS A 70 8.64 1.87 -14.89
N ARG A 71 8.92 0.62 -15.26
CA ARG A 71 8.35 -0.58 -14.61
C ARG A 71 6.81 -0.57 -14.64
N GLY A 72 6.23 0.01 -15.69
CA GLY A 72 4.79 0.07 -15.87
C GLY A 72 4.24 -1.26 -16.39
N HIS A 73 3.16 -1.75 -15.78
CA HIS A 73 2.50 -2.98 -16.21
C HIS A 73 1.23 -2.65 -16.98
N VAL A 74 1.18 -3.02 -18.26
CA VAL A 74 -0.01 -2.86 -19.11
C VAL A 74 -0.95 -4.04 -18.86
N PHE A 75 -2.22 -3.77 -18.59
CA PHE A 75 -3.20 -4.83 -18.31
C PHE A 75 -4.34 -4.87 -19.32
N GLU A 76 -4.61 -3.77 -20.01
CA GLU A 76 -5.68 -3.69 -21.00
C GLU A 76 -5.32 -2.70 -22.10
N GLU A 77 -5.53 -3.10 -23.35
CA GLU A 77 -5.46 -2.26 -24.53
C GLU A 77 -6.78 -2.38 -25.29
N SER A 78 -7.36 -1.25 -25.66
CA SER A 78 -8.62 -1.20 -26.42
C SER A 78 -8.53 -0.16 -27.52
N GLN A 79 -8.97 -0.52 -28.72
CA GLN A 79 -9.08 0.40 -29.85
C GLN A 79 -10.50 0.97 -29.91
N VAL A 80 -10.62 2.27 -30.16
CA VAL A 80 -11.93 2.93 -30.33
C VAL A 80 -12.41 2.71 -31.76
N MET A 81 -13.45 1.89 -31.92
CA MET A 81 -14.04 1.57 -33.23
C MET A 81 -14.47 2.87 -33.95
N GLY A 82 -13.97 3.08 -35.17
CA GLY A 82 -14.30 4.24 -36.00
C GLY A 82 -13.38 5.45 -35.86
N THR A 83 -12.39 5.43 -34.97
CA THR A 83 -11.34 6.46 -34.87
C THR A 83 -9.95 5.82 -34.74
N PRO A 84 -8.86 6.45 -35.23
CA PRO A 84 -7.51 5.91 -35.10
C PRO A 84 -6.92 6.12 -33.69
N MET A 85 -7.73 5.97 -32.64
CA MET A 85 -7.37 6.21 -31.23
C MET A 85 -7.31 4.88 -30.46
N PHE A 86 -6.24 4.74 -29.68
CA PHE A 86 -6.01 3.64 -28.76
C PHE A 86 -6.12 4.12 -27.31
N VAL A 87 -6.76 3.30 -26.48
CA VAL A 87 -6.85 3.48 -25.04
C VAL A 87 -6.05 2.37 -24.37
N VAL A 88 -4.96 2.75 -23.72
CA VAL A 88 -4.09 1.84 -22.97
C VAL A 88 -4.25 2.11 -21.48
N LYS A 89 -4.56 1.07 -20.72
CA LYS A 89 -4.63 1.13 -19.26
C LYS A 89 -3.43 0.41 -18.65
N ALA A 90 -2.73 1.10 -17.76
CA ALA A 90 -1.51 0.59 -17.14
C ALA A 90 -1.37 0.98 -15.67
N PHE A 91 -0.65 0.14 -14.93
CA PHE A 91 -0.19 0.43 -13.58
C PHE A 91 1.19 1.07 -13.62
N LEU A 92 1.34 2.23 -12.98
CA LEU A 92 2.61 2.94 -12.88
C LEU A 92 2.97 3.22 -11.41
N PRO A 93 4.18 2.90 -10.93
CA PRO A 93 4.61 3.31 -9.60
C PRO A 93 4.79 4.84 -9.52
N HIS A 94 4.36 5.46 -8.40
CA HIS A 94 4.36 6.92 -8.21
C HIS A 94 5.72 7.60 -8.39
N VAL A 95 6.80 6.89 -8.05
CA VAL A 95 8.17 7.43 -8.00
C VAL A 95 8.62 8.05 -9.33
N PHE A 96 7.97 7.72 -10.44
CA PHE A 96 8.47 8.03 -11.78
C PHE A 96 7.61 9.00 -12.63
N LEU A 97 6.66 9.74 -12.03
CA LEU A 97 5.78 10.67 -12.76
C LEU A 97 6.47 11.97 -13.25
N LEU A 98 7.77 12.17 -13.03
CA LEU A 98 8.52 13.39 -13.40
C LEU A 98 8.90 13.53 -14.89
N CYS A 99 8.32 12.74 -15.81
CA CYS A 99 8.64 12.88 -17.24
C CYS A 99 7.47 13.57 -17.98
N PRO A 100 7.67 14.76 -18.55
CA PRO A 100 6.63 15.53 -19.25
C PRO A 100 6.17 15.06 -20.66
N PRO A 101 6.75 14.06 -21.38
CA PRO A 101 6.32 13.80 -22.75
C PRO A 101 4.94 13.11 -22.88
N LEU A 102 4.27 12.74 -21.78
CA LEU A 102 2.94 12.12 -21.78
C LEU A 102 1.78 13.12 -21.53
N CYS A 103 2.06 14.44 -21.50
CA CYS A 103 1.20 15.46 -20.89
C CYS A 103 -0.11 15.80 -21.64
N HIS A 104 -0.27 15.50 -22.93
CA HIS A 104 -1.40 16.09 -23.67
C HIS A 104 -2.70 15.26 -23.72
N THR A 105 -2.68 13.99 -23.32
CA THR A 105 -3.89 13.14 -23.43
C THR A 105 -4.02 12.08 -22.32
N THR A 106 -3.21 12.14 -21.27
CA THR A 106 -3.22 11.13 -20.21
C THR A 106 -4.15 11.52 -19.06
N LYS A 107 -5.21 10.73 -18.85
CA LYS A 107 -6.00 10.81 -17.61
C LYS A 107 -5.33 9.93 -16.57
N VAL A 108 -4.59 10.55 -15.66
CA VAL A 108 -3.99 9.85 -14.52
C VAL A 108 -5.02 9.80 -13.40
N GLN A 109 -5.54 8.61 -13.10
CA GLN A 109 -6.36 8.40 -11.91
C GLN A 109 -5.55 7.71 -10.82
N ARG A 110 -5.64 8.22 -9.60
CA ARG A 110 -5.03 7.57 -8.45
C ARG A 110 -5.87 6.37 -8.05
N LYS A 111 -5.41 5.16 -8.35
CA LYS A 111 -5.99 3.95 -7.78
C LYS A 111 -5.51 3.83 -6.33
N GLN A 112 -6.41 3.97 -5.37
CA GLN A 112 -6.18 3.39 -4.05
C GLN A 112 -6.39 1.89 -4.20
N CYS A 113 -5.31 1.10 -4.25
CA CYS A 113 -5.43 -0.34 -4.10
C CYS A 113 -6.11 -0.60 -2.75
N GLY A 114 -7.40 -0.93 -2.80
CA GLY A 114 -8.27 -1.05 -1.63
C GLY A 114 -8.25 -2.45 -1.00
N SER A 115 -7.43 -3.38 -1.48
CA SER A 115 -7.59 -4.78 -1.11
C SER A 115 -6.38 -5.64 -1.46
N ASP A 116 -5.18 -5.23 -1.04
CA ASP A 116 -4.13 -6.22 -0.78
C ASP A 116 -4.22 -6.56 0.70
N SER A 117 -5.19 -7.40 1.04
CA SER A 117 -5.43 -7.94 2.38
C SER A 117 -4.27 -8.88 2.74
N PHE A 118 -3.12 -8.34 3.10
CA PHE A 118 -2.08 -9.12 3.75
C PHE A 118 -2.56 -9.45 5.16
N GLU A 119 -3.28 -10.56 5.34
CA GLU A 119 -3.66 -11.05 6.66
C GLU A 119 -2.41 -11.55 7.39
N ILE A 120 -1.67 -10.62 7.99
CA ILE A 120 -0.57 -10.97 8.87
C ILE A 120 -1.20 -11.31 10.22
N HIS A 121 -1.35 -12.62 10.49
CA HIS A 121 -1.68 -13.12 11.82
C HIS A 121 -0.49 -12.90 12.75
N LEU A 122 -0.52 -11.79 13.50
CA LEU A 122 0.47 -11.52 14.54
C LEU A 122 -0.02 -12.02 15.89
N ILE A 123 0.63 -13.06 16.40
CA ILE A 123 0.44 -13.57 17.76
C ILE A 123 1.02 -12.53 18.72
N VAL A 124 0.16 -11.67 19.26
CA VAL A 124 0.57 -10.74 20.31
C VAL A 124 0.59 -11.48 21.65
N ASN A 125 1.79 -11.91 22.07
CA ASN A 125 2.02 -12.41 23.43
C ASN A 125 2.41 -11.22 24.32
N THR A 126 1.42 -10.48 24.83
CA THR A 126 1.65 -9.40 25.80
C THR A 126 2.02 -9.97 27.18
N ARG A 127 3.29 -10.34 27.40
CA ARG A 127 3.83 -10.35 28.76
C ARG A 127 4.05 -8.91 29.20
N VAL A 128 3.07 -8.35 29.91
CA VAL A 128 3.32 -7.16 30.74
C VAL A 128 4.10 -7.65 31.95
N ASN A 129 5.41 -7.82 31.77
CA ASN A 129 6.30 -8.18 32.87
C ASN A 129 6.24 -7.06 33.91
N LYS A 130 5.63 -7.39 35.05
CA LYS A 130 5.79 -6.69 36.30
C LYS A 130 7.29 -6.67 36.61
N SER A 131 7.92 -5.51 36.52
CA SER A 131 9.13 -5.27 37.29
C SER A 131 8.68 -5.16 38.73
N ASP A 132 8.66 -6.29 39.44
CA ASP A 132 8.58 -6.30 40.90
C ASP A 132 9.81 -5.58 41.45
N SER A 133 9.64 -4.32 41.87
CA SER A 133 10.40 -3.57 42.89
C SER A 133 9.81 -2.17 43.03
#